data_AF-A0A942M3F3-F1
#
_entry.id   AF-A0A942M3F3-F1
#
_cell.length_a   1.000
_cell.length_b   1.000
_cell.length_c   1.000
_cell.angle_alpha   90.00
_cell.angle_beta   90.00
_cell.angle_gamma   90.00
#
_symmetry.space_group_name_H-M   'P 1'
#
loop_
_entity.id
_entity.type
_entity.pdbx_description
1 polymer ?
#
loop_
_entity_poly.entity_id
_entity_poly.type
_entity_poly.pdbx_seq_one_letter_code
_entity_poly.pdbx_strand_id
1 'polypeptide(L)'
;MNNFYQIVLNVILSPSVSWIKAKEFGYNWKNLFIFLAFPLIFLSSIAKVTSVPEESIYSIFSQNFLFIHDTITYSLALLLASYMIKLLAPKFSSSNSFNEIYSLFVISYTPFFLSTLIAAIHPSLSIITLVGLVFMVFLFWKGIGIMLETPDNRKTGFGVLCMLILFGAIVITGLFVAVIMVVISGNYDMLNM
;
A
#
# COMPACT_ATOMS: atom_id res chain seq x y z
N MET A 1 -16.66 9.70 14.83
CA MET A 1 -15.38 9.98 14.14
C MET A 1 -14.13 9.68 14.97
N ASN A 2 -14.11 9.91 16.30
CA ASN A 2 -12.92 9.66 17.15
C ASN A 2 -12.40 8.20 17.17
N ASN A 3 -13.24 7.18 16.95
CA ASN A 3 -12.78 5.79 17.03
C ASN A 3 -11.96 5.32 15.82
N PHE A 4 -12.18 5.86 14.61
CA PHE A 4 -11.56 5.33 13.39
C PHE A 4 -10.04 5.51 13.38
N TYR A 5 -9.57 6.75 13.53
CA TYR A 5 -8.14 7.08 13.55
C TYR A 5 -7.43 6.46 14.74
N GLN A 6 -8.09 6.40 15.90
CA GLN A 6 -7.53 5.75 17.08
C GLN A 6 -7.30 4.26 16.86
N ILE A 7 -8.21 3.54 16.20
CA ILE A 7 -8.00 2.12 15.90
C ILE A 7 -6.81 1.95 14.95
N VAL A 8 -6.71 2.77 13.89
CA VAL A 8 -5.58 2.70 12.94
C VAL A 8 -4.24 2.98 13.64
N LEU A 9 -4.16 4.04 14.45
CA LEU A 9 -2.98 4.36 15.25
C LEU A 9 -2.65 3.25 16.26
N ASN A 10 -3.66 2.68 16.90
CA ASN A 10 -3.49 1.59 17.85
C ASN A 10 -3.05 0.29 17.17
N VAL A 11 -3.36 0.06 15.89
CA VAL A 11 -2.79 -1.07 15.13
C VAL A 11 -1.30 -0.90 14.92
N ILE A 12 -0.85 0.34 14.68
CA ILE A 12 0.57 0.66 14.54
C ILE A 12 1.30 0.50 15.89
N LEU A 13 0.69 0.99 16.98
CA LEU A 13 1.33 1.00 18.31
C LEU A 13 1.19 -0.33 19.08
N SER A 14 0.10 -1.07 18.88
CA SER A 14 -0.27 -2.29 19.63
C SER A 14 -0.94 -3.33 18.72
N PRO A 15 -0.23 -3.89 17.74
CA PRO A 15 -0.83 -4.64 16.63
C PRO A 15 -1.64 -5.87 17.04
N SER A 16 -1.17 -6.66 18.01
CA SER A 16 -1.81 -7.92 18.41
C SER A 16 -3.24 -7.73 18.95
N VAL A 17 -3.47 -6.69 19.75
CA VAL A 17 -4.78 -6.38 20.35
C VAL A 17 -5.66 -5.61 19.37
N SER A 18 -5.06 -4.75 18.56
CA SER A 18 -5.80 -3.81 17.72
C SER A 18 -6.32 -4.43 16.42
N TRP A 19 -5.72 -5.50 15.91
CA TRP A 19 -6.27 -6.23 14.77
C TRP A 19 -7.63 -6.89 15.08
N ILE A 20 -7.85 -7.31 16.33
CA ILE A 20 -9.14 -7.87 16.77
C ILE A 20 -10.21 -6.77 16.72
N LYS A 21 -9.93 -5.61 17.33
CA LYS A 21 -10.83 -4.44 17.28
C LYS A 21 -11.08 -3.94 15.86
N ALA A 22 -10.05 -3.97 15.01
CA ALA A 22 -10.17 -3.60 13.61
C ALA A 22 -11.12 -4.53 12.84
N LYS A 23 -11.08 -5.83 13.14
CA LYS A 23 -12.00 -6.80 12.56
C LYS A 23 -13.44 -6.61 13.05
N GLU A 24 -13.62 -6.46 14.37
CA GLU A 24 -14.93 -6.23 14.98
C GLU A 24 -15.60 -4.95 14.45
N PHE A 25 -14.82 -3.92 14.14
CA PHE A 25 -15.33 -2.68 13.56
C PHE A 25 -15.93 -2.89 12.16
N GLY A 26 -15.47 -3.88 11.39
CA GLY A 26 -16.05 -4.24 10.09
C GLY A 26 -15.97 -3.12 9.06
N TYR A 27 -14.77 -2.63 8.75
CA TYR A 27 -14.59 -1.48 7.86
C TYR A 27 -15.19 -1.67 6.46
N ASN A 28 -15.79 -0.60 5.93
CA ASN A 28 -16.13 -0.49 4.52
C ASN A 28 -14.90 -0.02 3.72
N TRP A 29 -14.53 -0.75 2.67
CA TRP A 29 -13.35 -0.44 1.85
C TRP A 29 -13.39 0.97 1.25
N LYS A 30 -14.56 1.49 0.86
CA LYS A 30 -14.71 2.84 0.29
C LYS A 30 -14.36 3.90 1.32
N ASN A 31 -14.84 3.73 2.55
CA ASN A 31 -14.55 4.65 3.65
C ASN A 31 -13.07 4.61 4.00
N LEU A 32 -12.47 3.41 4.07
CA LEU A 32 -11.03 3.28 4.27
C LEU A 32 -10.22 3.93 3.14
N PHE A 33 -10.66 3.79 1.89
CA PHE A 33 -9.99 4.43 0.76
C PHE A 33 -10.06 5.96 0.88
N ILE A 34 -11.26 6.52 1.04
CA ILE A 34 -11.47 7.98 1.05
C ILE A 34 -10.82 8.66 2.26
N PHE A 35 -10.93 8.07 3.45
CA PHE A 35 -10.52 8.71 4.70
C PHE A 35 -9.11 8.34 5.17
N LEU A 36 -8.50 7.27 4.62
CA LEU A 36 -7.17 6.83 5.04
C LEU A 36 -6.24 6.58 3.86
N ALA A 37 -6.57 5.64 2.97
CA ALA A 37 -5.63 5.21 1.94
C ALA A 37 -5.28 6.35 0.97
N PHE A 38 -6.28 6.98 0.37
CA PHE A 38 -6.09 8.01 -0.64
C PHE A 38 -5.38 9.25 -0.09
N PRO A 39 -5.80 9.88 1.04
CA PRO A 39 -5.09 11.02 1.60
C PRO A 39 -3.63 10.70 1.94
N LEU A 40 -3.38 9.50 2.48
CA LEU A 40 -2.04 9.10 2.88
C LEU A 40 -1.14 8.78 1.67
N ILE A 41 -1.66 8.11 0.65
CA ILE A 41 -0.98 7.89 -0.64
C ILE A 41 -0.65 9.22 -1.32
N PHE A 42 -1.62 10.13 -1.36
CA PHE A 42 -1.48 11.44 -1.96
C PHE A 42 -0.35 12.25 -1.29
N LEU A 43 -0.38 12.35 0.04
CA LEU A 43 0.69 13.01 0.81
C LEU A 43 2.05 12.33 0.60
N SER A 44 2.08 11.00 0.59
CA SER A 44 3.32 10.23 0.37
C SER A 44 3.92 10.48 -1.01
N SER A 45 3.07 10.62 -2.02
CA SER A 45 3.49 10.89 -3.40
C SER A 45 4.08 12.29 -3.53
N ILE A 46 3.49 13.30 -2.87
CA ILE A 46 4.08 14.65 -2.78
C ILE A 46 5.45 14.59 -2.11
N ALA A 47 5.52 13.96 -0.94
CA ALA A 47 6.73 13.85 -0.14
C ALA A 47 7.89 13.21 -0.92
N LYS A 48 7.61 12.11 -1.62
CA LYS A 48 8.59 11.45 -2.50
C LYS A 48 9.12 12.40 -3.57
N VAL A 49 8.24 13.05 -4.32
CA VAL A 49 8.64 13.94 -5.43
C VAL A 49 9.50 15.11 -4.94
N THR A 50 9.18 15.68 -3.79
CA THR A 50 10.00 16.76 -3.20
C THR A 50 11.37 16.31 -2.70
N SER A 51 11.55 15.02 -2.44
CA SER A 51 12.78 14.45 -1.89
C SER A 51 13.77 13.95 -2.95
N VAL A 52 13.34 13.87 -4.21
CA VAL A 52 14.17 13.41 -5.33
C VAL A 52 15.16 14.52 -5.72
N PRO A 53 16.49 14.29 -5.62
CA PRO A 53 17.48 15.25 -6.11
C PRO A 53 17.31 15.47 -7.62
N GLU A 54 17.44 16.73 -8.06
CA GLU A 54 17.31 17.11 -9.49
C GLU A 54 18.30 16.39 -10.40
N GLU A 55 19.43 15.92 -9.88
CA GLU A 55 20.47 15.19 -10.63
C GLU A 55 20.23 13.68 -10.74
N SER A 56 19.12 13.16 -10.20
CA SER A 56 18.82 11.73 -10.24
C SER A 56 18.29 11.26 -11.60
N ILE A 57 18.36 9.96 -11.88
CA ILE A 57 17.79 9.31 -13.09
C ILE A 57 16.26 9.59 -13.21
N TYR A 58 15.61 9.95 -12.10
CA TYR A 58 14.20 10.34 -12.07
C TYR A 58 13.93 11.73 -12.67
N SER A 59 14.96 12.54 -12.95
CA SER A 59 14.85 13.84 -13.64
C SER A 59 14.34 13.75 -15.08
N ILE A 60 14.37 12.54 -15.67
CA ILE A 60 13.80 12.23 -16.98
C ILE A 60 12.29 12.51 -16.98
N PHE A 61 11.63 12.34 -15.84
CA PHE A 61 10.21 12.64 -15.66
C PHE A 61 10.02 13.94 -14.90
N SER A 62 9.07 14.77 -15.35
CA SER A 62 8.66 15.94 -14.58
C SER A 62 8.17 15.50 -13.19
N GLN A 63 8.42 16.31 -12.18
CA GLN A 63 7.94 16.08 -10.81
C GLN A 63 6.43 15.84 -10.75
N ASN A 64 5.66 16.58 -11.57
CA ASN A 64 4.21 16.39 -11.72
C ASN A 64 3.86 15.00 -12.24
N PHE A 65 4.62 14.48 -13.21
CA PHE A 65 4.43 13.13 -13.76
C PHE A 65 4.63 12.08 -12.66
N LEU A 66 5.75 12.15 -11.92
CA LEU A 66 6.06 11.20 -10.85
C LEU A 66 5.00 11.22 -9.74
N PHE A 67 4.50 12.41 -9.38
CA PHE A 67 3.46 12.58 -8.38
C PHE A 67 2.16 11.88 -8.79
N ILE A 68 1.67 12.14 -10.01
CA ILE A 68 0.44 11.54 -10.51
C ILE A 68 0.63 10.04 -10.68
N HIS A 69 1.79 9.61 -11.18
CA HIS A 69 2.13 8.20 -11.38
C HIS A 69 2.02 7.43 -10.08
N ASP A 70 2.69 7.87 -9.02
CA ASP A 70 2.70 7.18 -7.73
C ASP A 70 1.30 7.17 -7.10
N THR A 71 0.60 8.30 -7.13
CA THR A 71 -0.73 8.41 -6.54
C THR A 71 -1.70 7.41 -7.16
N ILE A 72 -1.72 7.30 -8.49
CA ILE A 72 -2.61 6.37 -9.21
C ILE A 72 -2.14 4.93 -9.02
N THR A 73 -0.83 4.68 -9.12
CA THR A 73 -0.23 3.34 -9.02
C THR A 73 -0.59 2.66 -7.72
N TYR A 74 -0.33 3.30 -6.56
CA TYR A 74 -0.63 2.71 -5.26
C TYR A 74 -2.13 2.57 -5.02
N SER A 75 -2.93 3.55 -5.46
CA SER A 75 -4.39 3.50 -5.32
C SER A 75 -4.97 2.29 -6.07
N LEU A 76 -4.55 2.07 -7.31
CA LEU A 76 -5.00 0.93 -8.12
C LEU A 76 -4.40 -0.39 -7.63
N ALA A 77 -3.12 -0.40 -7.23
CA ALA A 77 -2.45 -1.62 -6.78
C ALA A 77 -3.13 -2.23 -5.56
N LEU A 78 -3.50 -1.42 -4.56
CA LEU A 78 -4.18 -1.92 -3.36
C LEU A 78 -5.55 -2.53 -3.69
N LEU A 79 -6.31 -1.91 -4.60
CA LEU A 79 -7.60 -2.43 -5.06
C LEU A 79 -7.42 -3.73 -5.86
N LEU A 80 -6.47 -3.74 -6.80
CA LEU A 80 -6.18 -4.89 -7.65
C LEU A 80 -5.68 -6.08 -6.82
N ALA A 81 -4.72 -5.87 -5.94
CA ALA A 81 -4.18 -6.91 -5.06
C ALA A 81 -5.30 -7.50 -4.17
N SER A 82 -6.15 -6.65 -3.59
CA SER A 82 -7.28 -7.09 -2.77
C SER A 82 -8.27 -7.93 -3.57
N TYR A 83 -8.55 -7.54 -4.81
CA TYR A 83 -9.43 -8.27 -5.69
C TYR A 83 -8.85 -9.64 -6.08
N MET A 84 -7.58 -9.68 -6.46
CA MET A 84 -6.89 -10.94 -6.76
C MET A 84 -6.90 -11.89 -5.56
N ILE A 85 -6.56 -11.40 -4.36
CA ILE A 85 -6.54 -12.23 -3.16
C ILE A 85 -7.93 -12.70 -2.78
N LYS A 86 -8.98 -11.91 -2.98
CA LYS A 86 -10.37 -12.37 -2.79
C LYS A 86 -10.68 -13.62 -3.61
N LEU A 87 -10.18 -13.70 -4.85
CA LEU A 87 -10.40 -14.86 -5.71
C LEU A 87 -9.60 -16.10 -5.25
N LEU A 88 -8.44 -15.88 -4.62
CA LEU A 88 -7.56 -16.94 -4.14
C LEU A 88 -7.86 -17.40 -2.71
N ALA A 89 -8.43 -16.54 -1.86
CA ALA A 89 -8.68 -16.80 -0.45
C ALA A 89 -9.44 -18.12 -0.15
N PRO A 90 -10.49 -18.50 -0.91
CA PRO A 90 -11.18 -19.77 -0.68
C PRO A 90 -10.28 -21.00 -0.79
N LYS A 91 -9.25 -20.96 -1.66
CA LYS A 91 -8.29 -22.07 -1.82
C LYS A 91 -7.43 -22.29 -0.57
N PHE A 92 -7.28 -21.26 0.26
CA PHE A 92 -6.52 -21.30 1.50
C PHE A 92 -7.41 -21.44 2.74
N SER A 93 -8.73 -21.62 2.56
CA SER A 93 -9.71 -21.61 3.65
C SER A 93 -9.71 -20.29 4.44
N SER A 94 -9.45 -19.19 3.73
CA SER A 94 -9.43 -17.83 4.28
C SER A 94 -10.69 -17.07 3.86
N SER A 95 -11.06 -16.05 4.64
CA SER A 95 -12.14 -15.12 4.29
C SER A 95 -11.90 -14.47 2.93
N ASN A 96 -12.94 -14.46 2.10
CA ASN A 96 -12.96 -13.81 0.78
C ASN A 96 -13.61 -12.42 0.82
N SER A 97 -13.79 -11.86 2.01
CA SER A 97 -14.35 -10.52 2.21
C SER A 97 -13.40 -9.47 1.65
N PHE A 98 -13.82 -8.78 0.58
CA PHE A 98 -13.03 -7.69 -0.02
C PHE A 98 -12.73 -6.60 1.01
N ASN A 99 -13.68 -6.30 1.90
CA ASN A 99 -13.52 -5.33 2.97
C ASN A 99 -12.38 -5.70 3.90
N GLU A 100 -12.31 -6.95 4.37
CA GLU A 100 -11.27 -7.41 5.30
C GLU A 100 -9.90 -7.45 4.63
N ILE A 101 -9.83 -7.96 3.39
CA ILE A 101 -8.58 -8.02 2.61
C ILE A 101 -8.04 -6.61 2.35
N TYR A 102 -8.91 -5.71 1.90
CA TYR A 102 -8.53 -4.33 1.63
C TYR A 102 -8.10 -3.60 2.91
N SER A 103 -8.83 -3.82 4.02
CA SER A 103 -8.47 -3.27 5.33
C SER A 103 -7.10 -3.74 5.80
N LEU A 104 -6.83 -5.04 5.66
CA LEU A 104 -5.53 -5.63 6.00
C LEU A 104 -4.41 -4.91 5.24
N PHE A 105 -4.57 -4.68 3.95
CA PHE A 105 -3.54 -4.00 3.16
C PHE A 105 -3.37 -2.53 3.52
N VAL A 106 -4.44 -1.75 3.55
CA VAL A 106 -4.35 -0.30 3.82
C VAL A 106 -3.73 -0.04 5.19
N ILE A 107 -4.20 -0.75 6.22
CA ILE A 107 -3.68 -0.59 7.57
C ILE A 107 -2.21 -1.04 7.65
N SER A 108 -1.85 -2.15 6.98
CA SER A 108 -0.46 -2.61 6.95
C SER A 108 0.46 -1.67 6.18
N TYR A 109 -0.02 -1.00 5.12
CA TYR A 109 0.76 -0.01 4.34
C TYR A 109 0.93 1.34 5.02
N THR A 110 0.10 1.63 6.03
CA THR A 110 0.11 2.94 6.70
C THR A 110 1.50 3.35 7.21
N PRO A 111 2.31 2.48 7.86
CA PRO A 111 3.65 2.83 8.30
C PRO A 111 4.63 3.08 7.15
N PHE A 112 4.51 2.36 6.04
CA PHE A 112 5.32 2.61 4.85
C PHE A 112 5.03 4.02 4.32
N PHE A 113 3.77 4.37 4.11
CA PHE A 113 3.42 5.71 3.66
C PHE A 113 3.85 6.80 4.66
N LEU A 114 3.59 6.59 5.96
CA LEU A 114 4.03 7.53 6.99
C LEU A 114 5.56 7.72 7.01
N SER A 115 6.32 6.64 6.81
CA SER A 115 7.78 6.69 6.73
C SER A 115 8.29 7.49 5.54
N THR A 116 7.57 7.49 4.41
CA THR A 116 7.92 8.33 3.25
C THR A 116 7.72 9.82 3.54
N LEU A 117 6.71 10.18 4.34
CA LEU A 117 6.52 11.56 4.79
C LEU A 117 7.69 12.04 5.66
N ILE A 118 8.15 11.18 6.57
CA ILE A 118 9.28 11.50 7.46
C ILE A 118 10.58 11.60 6.65
N ALA A 119 10.80 10.68 5.71
CA ALA A 119 11.98 10.67 4.86
C ALA A 119 12.11 11.93 3.99
N ALA A 120 10.99 12.55 3.61
CA ALA A 120 11.01 13.78 2.81
C ALA A 120 11.53 15.01 3.55
N ILE A 121 11.63 14.98 4.88
CA ILE A 121 12.17 16.10 5.67
C ILE A 121 13.67 16.27 5.43
N HIS A 122 14.41 15.16 5.30
CA HIS A 122 15.86 15.21 5.13
C HIS A 122 16.38 13.94 4.42
N PRO A 123 17.27 14.05 3.41
CA PRO A 123 17.76 12.89 2.64
C PRO A 123 18.37 11.75 3.48
N SER A 124 19.02 12.08 4.60
CA SER A 124 19.59 11.06 5.52
C SER A 124 18.53 10.22 6.23
N LEU A 125 17.26 10.67 6.27
CA LEU A 125 16.13 9.95 6.84
C LEU A 125 15.51 8.95 5.85
N SER A 126 16.04 8.83 4.63
CA SER A 126 15.58 7.84 3.63
C SER A 126 15.62 6.39 4.15
N ILE A 127 16.54 6.08 5.07
CA ILE A 127 16.58 4.77 5.75
C ILE A 127 15.28 4.45 6.52
N ILE A 128 14.54 5.47 6.96
CA ILE A 128 13.27 5.30 7.67
C ILE A 128 12.22 4.68 6.74
N THR A 129 12.28 4.94 5.43
CA THR A 129 11.39 4.30 4.46
C THR A 129 11.56 2.78 4.44
N LEU A 130 12.80 2.30 4.58
CA LEU A 130 13.08 0.86 4.70
C LEU A 130 12.49 0.29 5.99
N VAL A 131 12.62 1.01 7.11
CA VAL A 131 12.02 0.60 8.39
C VAL A 131 10.49 0.53 8.28
N GLY A 132 9.87 1.52 7.65
CA GLY A 132 8.42 1.53 7.40
C GLY A 132 7.96 0.36 6.53
N LEU A 133 8.75 -0.01 5.52
CA LEU A 133 8.49 -1.18 4.67
C LEU A 133 8.57 -2.49 5.47
N VAL A 134 9.62 -2.68 6.28
CA VAL A 134 9.75 -3.88 7.13
C VAL A 134 8.61 -3.95 8.14
N PHE A 135 8.24 -2.80 8.73
CA PHE A 135 7.14 -2.74 9.69
C PHE A 135 5.78 -3.02 9.03
N MET A 136 5.57 -2.59 7.79
CA MET A 136 4.40 -2.97 7.00
C MET A 136 4.30 -4.50 6.85
N VAL A 137 5.40 -5.17 6.49
CA VAL A 137 5.42 -6.65 6.38
C VAL A 137 5.08 -7.30 7.71
N PHE A 138 5.63 -6.78 8.81
CA PHE A 138 5.32 -7.25 10.15
C PHE A 138 3.84 -7.10 10.52
N LEU A 139 3.24 -5.92 10.27
CA LEU A 139 1.83 -5.68 10.54
C LEU A 139 0.92 -6.61 9.73
N PHE A 140 1.24 -6.78 8.44
CA PHE A 140 0.50 -7.69 7.57
C PHE A 140 0.53 -9.12 8.11
N TRP A 141 1.71 -9.60 8.52
CA TRP A 141 1.87 -10.95 9.09
C TRP A 141 1.06 -11.16 10.37
N LYS A 142 0.95 -10.13 11.20
CA LYS A 142 0.11 -10.16 12.41
C LYS A 142 -1.38 -10.10 12.07
N GLY A 143 -1.76 -9.32 11.07
CA GLY A 143 -3.17 -9.12 10.69
C GLY A 143 -3.78 -10.29 9.92
N ILE A 144 -3.02 -11.01 9.09
CA ILE A 144 -3.58 -11.99 8.14
C ILE A 144 -4.41 -13.10 8.80
N GLY A 145 -3.94 -13.66 9.92
CA GLY A 145 -4.67 -14.73 10.62
C GLY A 145 -5.94 -14.22 11.30
N ILE A 146 -5.95 -12.96 11.73
CA ILE A 146 -7.08 -12.34 12.42
C ILE A 146 -8.12 -11.89 11.39
N MET A 147 -7.71 -11.01 10.47
CA MET A 147 -8.58 -10.40 9.47
C MET A 147 -9.13 -11.43 8.48
N LEU A 148 -8.29 -12.35 7.99
CA LEU A 148 -8.70 -13.32 6.96
C LEU A 148 -9.01 -14.69 7.51
N GLU A 149 -9.00 -14.89 8.83
CA GLU A 149 -9.27 -16.17 9.49
C GLU A 149 -8.45 -17.34 8.92
N THR A 150 -7.24 -17.02 8.46
CA THR A 150 -6.43 -18.01 7.75
C THR A 150 -5.92 -19.07 8.73
N PRO A 151 -6.16 -20.37 8.49
CA PRO A 151 -5.66 -21.44 9.35
C PRO A 151 -4.13 -21.39 9.50
N ASP A 152 -3.63 -21.67 10.70
CA ASP A 152 -2.19 -21.53 11.01
C ASP A 152 -1.28 -22.38 10.10
N ASN A 153 -1.75 -23.55 9.68
CA ASN A 153 -1.01 -24.44 8.77
C ASN A 153 -0.87 -23.87 7.34
N ARG A 154 -1.72 -22.93 6.93
CA ARG A 154 -1.73 -22.30 5.60
C ARG A 154 -1.28 -20.84 5.63
N LYS A 155 -1.23 -20.24 6.81
CA LYS A 155 -0.90 -18.83 7.04
C LYS A 155 0.40 -18.41 6.36
N THR A 156 1.45 -19.22 6.48
CA THR A 156 2.76 -18.90 5.89
C THR A 156 2.72 -18.87 4.37
N GLY A 157 2.21 -19.93 3.75
CA GLY A 157 2.12 -20.01 2.29
C GLY A 157 1.19 -18.95 1.70
N PHE A 158 0.03 -18.75 2.32
CA PHE A 158 -0.92 -17.72 1.89
C PHE A 158 -0.35 -16.30 2.07
N GLY A 159 0.32 -16.03 3.19
CA GLY A 159 0.92 -14.73 3.46
C GLY A 159 2.00 -14.34 2.44
N VAL A 160 2.88 -15.27 2.09
CA VAL A 160 3.90 -15.05 1.04
C VAL A 160 3.23 -14.79 -0.32
N LEU A 161 2.22 -15.57 -0.67
CA LEU A 161 1.48 -15.39 -1.91
C LEU A 161 0.78 -14.03 -1.98
N CYS A 162 0.16 -13.59 -0.89
CA CYS A 162 -0.48 -12.28 -0.80
C CYS A 162 0.52 -11.14 -1.02
N MET A 163 1.72 -11.25 -0.43
CA MET A 163 2.78 -10.27 -0.67
C MET A 163 3.25 -10.26 -2.12
N LEU A 164 3.42 -11.44 -2.73
CA LEU A 164 3.82 -11.54 -4.13
C LEU A 164 2.78 -10.93 -5.07
N ILE A 165 1.49 -11.18 -4.81
CA ILE A 165 0.38 -10.57 -5.56
C ILE A 165 0.39 -9.05 -5.41
N LEU A 166 0.62 -8.55 -4.20
CA LEU A 166 0.66 -7.13 -3.91
C LEU A 166 1.84 -6.43 -4.62
N PHE A 167 3.05 -6.98 -4.52
CA PHE A 167 4.22 -6.46 -5.25
C PHE A 167 4.00 -6.54 -6.76
N GLY A 168 3.47 -7.66 -7.26
CA GLY A 168 3.11 -7.82 -8.65
C GLY A 168 2.08 -6.78 -9.10
N ALA A 169 1.05 -6.52 -8.29
CA ALA A 169 0.04 -5.51 -8.57
C ALA A 169 0.66 -4.12 -8.67
N ILE A 170 1.58 -3.75 -7.77
CA ILE A 170 2.29 -2.45 -7.82
C ILE A 170 3.11 -2.31 -9.10
N VAL A 171 3.87 -3.36 -9.48
CA VAL A 171 4.69 -3.33 -10.71
C VAL A 171 3.80 -3.24 -11.94
N ILE A 172 2.76 -4.06 -12.03
CA ILE A 172 1.84 -4.09 -13.19
C ILE A 172 1.09 -2.77 -13.31
N THR A 173 0.53 -2.23 -12.21
CA THR A 173 -0.17 -0.95 -12.26
C THR A 173 0.78 0.19 -12.55
N GLY A 174 2.00 0.18 -12.00
CA GLY A 174 3.02 1.18 -12.29
C GLY A 174 3.38 1.23 -13.77
N LEU A 175 3.71 0.09 -14.36
CA LEU A 175 3.99 -0.01 -15.80
C LEU A 175 2.81 0.45 -16.65
N PHE A 176 1.60 0.01 -16.30
CA PHE A 176 0.39 0.39 -17.02
C PHE A 176 0.13 1.91 -16.97
N VAL A 177 0.28 2.52 -15.80
CA VAL A 177 0.11 3.98 -15.60
C VAL A 177 1.21 4.74 -16.34
N ALA A 178 2.47 4.31 -16.26
CA ALA A 178 3.58 4.92 -16.98
C ALA A 178 3.34 4.93 -18.49
N VAL A 179 2.94 3.79 -19.08
CA VAL A 179 2.62 3.70 -20.52
C VAL A 179 1.51 4.68 -20.91
N ILE A 180 0.41 4.72 -20.15
CA ILE A 180 -0.70 5.66 -20.43
C ILE A 180 -0.20 7.10 -20.42
N MET A 181 0.61 7.47 -19.44
CA MET A 181 1.10 8.84 -19.32
C MET A 181 2.06 9.22 -20.44
N VAL A 182 2.93 8.29 -20.86
CA VAL A 182 3.80 8.51 -22.02
C VAL A 182 2.97 8.76 -23.29
N VAL A 183 1.94 7.94 -23.53
CA VAL A 183 1.02 8.11 -24.67
C VAL A 183 0.32 9.47 -24.62
N ILE A 184 -0.16 9.89 -23.44
CA ILE A 184 -0.82 11.20 -23.26
C ILE A 184 0.16 12.36 -23.50
N SER A 185 1.41 12.24 -23.06
CA SER A 185 2.42 13.29 -23.22
C SER A 185 2.97 13.40 -24.65
N GLY A 186 2.74 12.41 -25.50
CA GLY A 186 3.26 12.35 -26.87
C GLY A 186 4.78 12.11 -26.98
N ASN A 187 5.44 11.79 -25.87
CA ASN A 187 6.89 11.62 -25.80
C ASN A 187 7.29 10.13 -25.96
N TYR A 188 7.14 9.60 -27.17
CA TYR A 188 7.36 8.18 -27.47
C TYR A 188 8.83 7.74 -27.38
N ASP A 189 9.78 8.68 -27.34
CA ASP A 189 11.21 8.38 -27.16
C ASP A 189 11.48 7.68 -25.82
N MET A 190 10.62 7.89 -24.82
CA MET A 190 10.70 7.23 -23.51
C MET A 190 10.29 5.75 -23.50
N LEU A 191 9.68 5.21 -24.56
CA LEU A 191 9.31 3.78 -24.65
C LEU A 191 10.40 2.91 -25.28
N ASN A 192 11.42 3.54 -25.88
CA ASN A 192 12.48 2.88 -26.64
C ASN A 192 13.84 2.84 -25.89
N MET A 193 13.87 3.29 -24.63
CA MET A 193 15.02 3.18 -23.72
C MET A 193 14.84 2.01 -22.76
#